data_AF-A0AA51I5C6-F1
#
_entry.id   AF-A0AA51I5C6-F1
#
_cell.length_a   1.000
_cell.length_b   1.000
_cell.length_c   1.000
_cell.angle_alpha   90.00
_cell.angle_beta   90.00
_cell.angle_gamma   90.00
#
_symmetry.space_group_name_H-M   'P 1'
#
loop_
_entity.id
_entity.type
_entity.pdbx_description
1 polymer ?
#
loop_
_entity_poly.entity_id
_entity_poly.type
_entity_poly.pdbx_seq_one_letter_code
_entity_poly.pdbx_strand_id
1 'polypeptide(L)' 'VAEEIEEHMLGWNFPDEYQEMVHDHWRSFPAVNKFWHFGLAFIYT' A
#
# COMPACT_ATOMS: atom_id res chain seq x y z
N VAL A 1 -0.55 -17.83 -1.01
CA VAL A 1 0.85 -17.37 -0.86
C VAL A 1 1.14 -16.21 -1.79
N ALA A 2 0.92 -16.32 -3.11
CA ALA A 2 1.13 -15.18 -4.02
C ALA A 2 0.17 -14.01 -3.74
N GLU A 3 -1.12 -14.31 -3.52
CA GLU A 3 -2.18 -13.33 -3.27
C GLU A 3 -1.97 -12.52 -1.98
N GLU A 4 -1.54 -13.17 -0.91
CA GLU A 4 -1.21 -12.53 0.38
C GLU A 4 0.01 -11.59 0.27
N ILE A 5 0.97 -11.93 -0.60
CA ILE A 5 2.12 -11.07 -0.86
C ILE A 5 1.69 -9.85 -1.69
N GLU A 6 0.76 -10.03 -2.63
CA GLU A 6 0.23 -8.97 -3.49
C GLU A 6 -0.62 -7.95 -2.70
N GLU A 7 -1.46 -8.40 -1.75
CA GLU A 7 -2.16 -7.54 -0.78
C GLU A 7 -1.22 -6.73 0.12
N HIS A 8 0.05 -7.11 0.19
CA HIS A 8 1.07 -6.39 0.94
C HIS A 8 1.91 -5.45 0.07
N MET A 9 1.53 -5.20 -1.18
CA MET A 9 2.22 -4.29 -2.09
C MET A 9 1.39 -3.02 -2.30
N LEU A 10 2.06 -1.86 -2.24
CA LEU A 10 1.44 -0.55 -2.24
C LEU A 10 0.51 -0.32 -3.45
N GLY A 11 0.97 -0.74 -4.64
CA GLY A 11 0.24 -0.49 -5.88
C GLY A 11 -0.91 -1.44 -6.16
N TRP A 12 -1.01 -2.58 -5.46
CA TRP A 12 -2.02 -3.60 -5.69
C TRP A 12 -3.24 -3.48 -4.77
N ASN A 13 -3.21 -2.54 -3.82
CA ASN A 13 -4.28 -2.30 -2.84
C ASN A 13 -5.53 -1.59 -3.40
N PHE A 14 -5.62 -1.38 -4.72
CA PHE A 14 -6.70 -0.66 -5.37
C PHE A 14 -7.56 -1.60 -6.22
N PRO A 15 -8.87 -1.34 -6.37
CA PRO A 15 -9.73 -2.09 -7.28
C PRO A 15 -9.16 -2.11 -8.70
N ASP A 16 -9.35 -3.22 -9.41
CA ASP A 16 -8.85 -3.43 -10.78
C ASP A 16 -9.25 -2.31 -11.74
N GLU A 17 -10.44 -1.71 -11.54
CA GLU A 17 -10.97 -0.60 -12.34
C GLU A 17 -10.09 0.67 -12.28
N TYR A 18 -9.30 0.81 -11.22
CA TYR A 18 -8.48 2.00 -10.95
C TYR A 18 -6.99 1.70 -10.99
N GLN A 19 -6.59 0.46 -11.28
CA GLN A 19 -5.20 0.03 -11.30
C GLN A 19 -4.35 0.83 -12.29
N GLU A 20 -4.92 1.29 -13.41
CA GLU A 20 -4.23 2.12 -14.41
C GLU A 20 -3.79 3.50 -13.88
N MET A 21 -4.37 3.98 -12.78
CA MET A 21 -3.95 5.24 -12.15
C MET A 21 -2.68 5.08 -11.30
N VAL A 22 -2.31 3.84 -10.97
CA VAL A 22 -1.09 3.54 -10.22
C VAL A 22 0.06 3.35 -11.20
N HIS A 23 1.04 4.26 -11.16
CA HIS A 23 2.25 4.13 -11.97
C HIS A 23 3.01 2.85 -11.59
N ASP A 24 3.48 2.08 -12.58
CA ASP A 24 4.13 0.77 -12.41
C ASP A 24 5.27 0.77 -11.39
N HIS A 25 6.02 1.89 -11.32
CA HIS A 25 7.04 2.14 -10.30
C HIS A 25 6.56 1.84 -8.87
N TRP A 26 5.32 2.20 -8.53
CA TRP A 26 4.78 2.06 -7.17
C TRP A 26 4.29 0.64 -6.84
N ARG A 27 4.10 -0.22 -7.84
CA ARG A 27 3.61 -1.60 -7.66
C ARG A 27 4.66 -2.55 -7.07
N SER A 28 5.93 -2.15 -7.08
CA SER A 28 7.05 -2.94 -6.54
C SER A 28 7.42 -2.60 -5.10
N PHE A 29 6.72 -1.65 -4.47
CA PHE A 29 6.96 -1.29 -3.07
C PHE A 29 6.00 -2.00 -2.13
N PRO A 30 6.46 -2.41 -0.94
CA PRO A 30 5.57 -2.95 0.09
C PRO A 30 4.62 -1.86 0.60
N ALA A 31 3.39 -2.26 0.90
CA ALA A 31 2.40 -1.45 1.56
C ALA A 31 2.91 -1.02 2.94
N VAL A 32 2.70 0.25 3.27
CA VAL A 32 3.11 0.78 4.57
C VAL A 32 2.29 0.11 5.67
N ASN A 33 2.97 -0.37 6.70
CA ASN A 33 2.30 -0.97 7.85
C ASN A 33 1.40 0.06 8.56
N LYS A 34 0.15 -0.33 8.87
CA LYS A 34 -0.83 0.47 9.62
C LYS A 34 -0.31 1.11 10.90
N PHE A 35 0.70 0.52 11.56
CA PHE A 35 1.30 1.08 12.77
C PHE A 35 1.97 2.44 12.55
N TRP A 36 2.42 2.75 11.33
CA TRP A 36 2.96 4.07 11.00
C TRP A 36 1.93 5.18 11.11
N HIS A 37 0.65 4.89 10.83
CA HIS A 37 -0.41 5.89 10.99
C HIS A 37 -0.62 6.24 12.46
N PHE A 38 -0.55 5.26 13.37
CA PHE A 38 -0.62 5.52 14.81
C PHE A 38 0.61 6.26 15.34
N GLY A 39 1.80 5.91 14.85
CA GLY A 39 3.05 6.61 15.21
C GLY A 39 3.06 8.07 14.75
N LEU A 40 2.62 8.34 13.51
CA LEU A 40 2.50 9.70 13.00
C LEU A 40 1.45 10.50 13.77
N ALA A 41 0.29 9.90 14.08
CA ALA A 41 -0.73 10.56 14.89
C ALA A 41 -0.17 11.03 16.24
N PHE A 42 0.69 10.24 16.89
CA PHE A 42 1.30 10.61 18.17
C PHE A 42 2.29 11.79 18.07
N ILE A 43 2.95 11.99 16.92
CA ILE A 43 3.89 13.11 16.71
C ILE A 43 3.15 14.41 16.35
N TYR A 44 2.01 14.29 15.66
CA TYR A 44 1.25 15.44 15.14
C TYR A 44 0.07 15.87 16.02
N THR A 45 -0.14 15.26 17.20
CA THR A 45 -1.07 15.72 18.25
C THR A 45 -0.37 16.58 19.27
#